data_AF-A0A950G9L7-F1
#
_entry.id   AF-A0A950G9L7-F1
#
_cell.length_a   1.000
_cell.length_b   1.000
_cell.length_c   1.000
_cell.angle_alpha   90.00
_cell.angle_beta   90.00
_cell.angle_gamma   90.00
#
_symmetry.space_group_name_H-M   'P 1'
#
loop_
_entity.id
_entity.type
_entity.pdbx_description
1 polymer ?
#
loop_
_entity_poly.entity_id
_entity_poly.type
_entity_poly.pdbx_seq_one_letter_code
_entity_poly.pdbx_strand_id
1 'polypeptide(L)'
;MSSEMTLGRRAALRCMAWAGTAMVWTVAGGVPRARLVGRAEAATDGFSFVQISDSHLGFNKPANPHTTDTLQHALAQVEALPDRPAFMIHTGDISHLSKPAQFDTCQQLMGTTRLTAYTVPGEHDILEEDGKSYLNRFGKGAKGDGWYSFDAGGVHFVGLVNVVNL
;
A
#
# COMPACT_ATOMS: atom_id res chain seq x y z
N MET A 1 -26.52 -8.83 27.44
CA MET A 1 -25.91 -10.07 26.90
C MET A 1 -25.19 -9.66 25.62
N SER A 2 -23.87 -9.46 25.70
CA SER A 2 -23.06 -9.04 24.56
C SER A 2 -22.90 -10.24 23.62
N SER A 3 -23.33 -10.13 22.37
CA SER A 3 -23.07 -11.19 21.38
C SER A 3 -21.62 -11.09 20.94
N GLU A 4 -20.80 -12.07 21.32
CA GLU A 4 -19.51 -12.29 20.66
C GLU A 4 -19.76 -12.57 19.18
N MET A 5 -19.34 -11.65 18.31
CA MET A 5 -19.27 -11.91 16.88
C MET A 5 -18.15 -12.92 16.63
N THR A 6 -18.47 -14.22 16.64
CA THR A 6 -17.54 -15.25 16.22
C THR A 6 -17.25 -15.06 14.72
N LEU A 7 -16.10 -14.47 14.37
CA LEU A 7 -15.66 -14.38 12.97
C LEU A 7 -15.53 -15.81 12.40
N GLY A 8 -16.49 -16.22 11.57
CA GLY A 8 -16.43 -17.52 10.91
C GLY A 8 -15.23 -17.60 9.97
N ARG A 9 -14.67 -18.81 9.75
CA ARG A 9 -13.52 -19.07 8.87
C ARG A 9 -13.62 -18.37 7.50
N ARG A 10 -14.82 -18.29 6.90
CA ARG A 10 -15.05 -17.58 5.63
C ARG A 10 -14.96 -16.05 5.77
N ALA A 11 -15.41 -15.48 6.88
CA ALA A 11 -15.26 -14.06 7.17
C ALA A 11 -13.79 -13.73 7.45
N ALA A 12 -13.12 -14.55 8.27
CA ALA A 12 -11.68 -14.44 8.52
C ALA A 12 -10.86 -14.57 7.23
N LEU A 13 -11.13 -15.57 6.38
CA LEU A 13 -10.46 -15.72 5.08
C LEU A 13 -10.80 -14.59 4.10
N ARG A 14 -11.99 -13.98 4.17
CA ARG A 14 -12.32 -12.78 3.40
C ARG A 14 -11.53 -11.56 3.88
N CYS A 15 -11.36 -11.38 5.19
CA CYS A 15 -10.52 -10.32 5.75
C CYS A 15 -9.03 -10.58 5.47
N MET A 16 -8.57 -11.83 5.53
CA MET A 16 -7.20 -12.21 5.20
C MET A 16 -6.91 -12.14 3.71
N ALA A 17 -7.93 -12.29 2.85
CA ALA A 17 -7.78 -12.03 1.42
C ALA A 17 -7.45 -10.57 1.11
N TRP A 18 -7.44 -9.68 2.12
CA TRP A 18 -7.01 -8.29 1.98
C TRP A 18 -5.53 -8.11 2.37
N ALA A 19 -5.00 -9.03 3.19
CA ALA A 19 -3.59 -9.03 3.57
C ALA A 19 -2.76 -9.49 2.37
N GLY A 20 -1.93 -8.60 1.84
CA GLY A 20 -1.10 -8.88 0.66
C GLY A 20 -1.83 -8.79 -0.68
N THR A 21 -2.99 -8.14 -0.74
CA THR A 21 -3.65 -7.78 -2.02
C THR A 21 -3.68 -6.27 -2.20
N ALA A 22 -3.47 -5.83 -3.43
CA ALA A 22 -3.69 -4.44 -3.81
C ALA A 22 -5.19 -4.15 -3.97
N MET A 23 -5.61 -2.93 -3.63
CA MET A 23 -6.92 -2.39 -3.92
C MET A 23 -6.82 -1.45 -5.12
N VAL A 24 -7.71 -1.57 -6.09
CA VAL A 24 -7.84 -0.58 -7.16
C VAL A 24 -8.94 0.40 -6.77
N TRP A 25 -8.62 1.68 -6.85
CA TRP A 25 -9.55 2.79 -6.73
C TRP A 25 -9.85 3.35 -8.11
N THR A 26 -11.12 3.63 -8.40
CA THR A 26 -11.53 4.39 -9.58
C THR A 26 -12.34 5.59 -9.13
N VAL A 27 -12.04 6.74 -9.68
CA VAL A 27 -12.82 7.96 -9.47
C VAL A 27 -13.50 8.33 -10.79
N ALA A 28 -14.83 8.34 -10.75
CA ALA A 28 -15.69 8.71 -11.86
C ALA A 28 -16.64 9.80 -11.37
N GLY A 29 -16.66 10.95 -12.06
CA GLY A 29 -17.49 12.10 -11.64
C GLY A 29 -17.23 12.59 -10.21
N GLY A 30 -15.99 12.43 -9.71
CA GLY A 30 -15.60 12.81 -8.34
C GLY A 30 -15.93 11.79 -7.25
N VAL A 31 -16.54 10.65 -7.58
CA VAL A 31 -16.91 9.62 -6.61
C VAL A 31 -15.89 8.46 -6.64
N PRO A 32 -15.16 8.20 -5.54
CA PRO A 32 -14.23 7.07 -5.46
C PRO A 32 -14.97 5.75 -5.22
N ARG A 33 -14.54 4.69 -5.91
CA ARG A 33 -14.99 3.31 -5.70
C ARG A 33 -13.79 2.39 -5.60
N ALA A 34 -13.77 1.57 -4.56
CA ALA A 34 -12.71 0.60 -4.34
C ALA A 34 -13.15 -0.82 -4.75
N ARG A 35 -12.21 -1.58 -5.30
CA ARG A 35 -12.33 -3.02 -5.49
C ARG A 35 -10.99 -3.70 -5.24
N LEU A 36 -11.04 -5.00 -4.95
CA LEU A 36 -9.83 -5.81 -4.85
C LEU A 36 -9.27 -6.08 -6.24
N VAL A 37 -7.94 -6.03 -6.38
CA VAL A 37 -7.26 -6.50 -7.59
C VAL A 37 -7.57 -7.99 -7.80
N GLY A 38 -7.76 -8.39 -9.06
CA GLY A 38 -8.11 -9.77 -9.44
C GLY A 38 -9.60 -10.10 -9.45
N ARG A 39 -10.49 -9.16 -9.10
CA ARG A 39 -11.94 -9.31 -9.28
C ARG A 39 -12.38 -8.72 -10.62
N ALA A 40 -13.03 -9.53 -11.45
CA ALA A 40 -13.57 -9.07 -12.73
C ALA A 40 -14.78 -8.15 -12.52
N GLU A 41 -14.66 -6.89 -12.95
CA GLU A 41 -15.75 -5.93 -13.03
C GLU A 41 -15.63 -5.16 -14.36
N ALA A 42 -16.75 -4.63 -14.86
CA ALA A 42 -16.76 -3.87 -16.11
C ALA A 42 -15.88 -2.61 -15.99
N ALA A 43 -15.20 -2.24 -17.08
CA ALA A 43 -14.49 -0.98 -17.17
C ALA A 43 -15.45 0.18 -16.85
N THR A 44 -14.98 1.13 -16.06
CA THR A 44 -15.74 2.32 -15.70
C THR A 44 -15.01 3.53 -16.25
N ASP A 45 -15.74 4.46 -16.86
CA ASP A 45 -15.17 5.73 -17.28
C ASP A 45 -14.65 6.50 -16.06
N GLY A 46 -13.35 6.73 -15.98
CA GLY A 46 -12.71 7.39 -14.84
C GLY A 46 -11.21 7.15 -14.77
N PHE A 47 -10.52 7.87 -13.88
CA PHE A 47 -9.12 7.58 -13.61
C PHE A 47 -9.02 6.54 -12.49
N SER A 48 -8.01 5.68 -12.55
CA SER A 48 -7.76 4.69 -11.50
C SER A 48 -6.35 4.80 -10.91
N PHE A 49 -6.21 4.38 -9.67
CA PHE A 49 -4.93 4.22 -8.98
C PHE A 49 -5.01 2.98 -8.09
N VAL A 50 -3.85 2.46 -7.66
CA VAL A 50 -3.79 1.29 -6.77
C VAL A 50 -3.30 1.68 -5.40
N GLN A 51 -3.83 1.01 -4.38
CA GLN A 51 -3.39 1.10 -3.00
C GLN A 51 -2.84 -0.24 -2.55
N ILE A 52 -1.64 -0.21 -1.97
CA ILE A 52 -1.01 -1.31 -1.24
C ILE A 52 -0.80 -0.83 0.21
N SER A 53 -0.78 -1.74 1.16
CA SER A 53 -0.55 -1.44 2.58
C SER A 53 0.14 -2.60 3.27
N ASP A 54 0.85 -2.32 4.37
CA ASP A 54 1.31 -3.31 5.35
C ASP A 54 2.10 -4.47 4.73
N SER A 55 3.02 -4.14 3.81
CA SER A 55 3.84 -5.15 3.14
C SER A 55 4.80 -5.86 4.09
N HIS A 56 5.21 -5.21 5.19
CA HIS A 56 6.10 -5.74 6.22
C HIS A 56 7.30 -6.53 5.66
N LEU A 57 8.06 -5.92 4.75
CA LEU A 57 9.21 -6.59 4.14
C LEU A 57 10.20 -7.06 5.20
N GLY A 58 10.56 -8.34 5.13
CA GLY A 58 11.46 -9.00 6.06
C GLY A 58 10.80 -9.66 7.28
N PHE A 59 9.47 -9.60 7.43
CA PHE A 59 8.75 -10.51 8.31
C PHE A 59 8.82 -11.95 7.78
N ASN A 60 9.03 -12.93 8.67
CA ASN A 60 9.26 -14.33 8.29
C ASN A 60 8.69 -15.34 9.30
N LYS A 61 7.67 -14.94 10.06
CA LYS A 61 7.01 -15.82 11.05
C LYS A 61 5.82 -16.54 10.41
N PRO A 62 5.25 -17.58 11.06
CA PRO A 62 4.22 -18.44 10.46
C PRO A 62 2.99 -17.72 9.89
N ALA A 63 2.66 -16.51 10.34
CA ALA A 63 1.56 -15.73 9.78
C ALA A 63 1.78 -15.35 8.30
N ASN A 64 3.03 -15.04 7.91
CA ASN A 64 3.45 -14.85 6.53
C ASN A 64 4.97 -15.07 6.43
N PRO A 65 5.42 -16.28 6.07
CA PRO A 65 6.85 -16.56 5.95
C PRO A 65 7.51 -15.91 4.71
N HIS A 66 6.72 -15.35 3.78
CA HIS A 66 7.16 -14.92 2.46
C HIS A 66 6.55 -13.56 2.06
N THR A 67 6.81 -12.51 2.85
CA THR A 67 6.24 -11.18 2.57
C THR A 67 6.70 -10.60 1.23
N THR A 68 7.94 -10.88 0.81
CA THR A 68 8.46 -10.54 -0.53
C THR A 68 7.63 -11.17 -1.65
N ASP A 69 7.39 -12.48 -1.59
CA ASP A 69 6.62 -13.19 -2.63
C ASP A 69 5.16 -12.73 -2.65
N THR A 70 4.62 -12.42 -1.47
CA THR A 70 3.26 -11.89 -1.32
C THR A 70 3.13 -10.54 -2.03
N LEU A 71 4.05 -9.60 -1.77
CA LEU A 71 4.05 -8.30 -2.45
C LEU A 71 4.28 -8.47 -3.95
N GLN A 72 5.21 -9.33 -4.36
CA GLN A 72 5.46 -9.58 -5.78
C GLN A 72 4.20 -10.11 -6.50
N HIS A 73 3.44 -11.01 -5.86
CA HIS A 73 2.17 -11.48 -6.40
C HIS A 73 1.18 -10.33 -6.56
N ALA A 74 1.00 -9.48 -5.54
CA ALA A 74 0.09 -8.34 -5.61
C ALA A 74 0.44 -7.40 -6.77
N LEU A 75 1.74 -7.08 -6.94
CA LEU A 75 2.24 -6.23 -8.01
C LEU A 75 2.04 -6.87 -9.39
N ALA A 76 2.25 -8.17 -9.53
CA ALA A 76 1.99 -8.88 -10.78
C ALA A 76 0.50 -8.80 -11.18
N GLN A 77 -0.42 -8.85 -10.21
CA GLN A 77 -1.84 -8.67 -10.51
C GLN A 77 -2.18 -7.22 -10.90
N VAL A 78 -1.47 -6.23 -10.34
CA VAL A 78 -1.59 -4.82 -10.76
C VAL A 78 -1.13 -4.66 -12.21
N GLU A 79 -0.01 -5.28 -12.60
CA GLU A 79 0.49 -5.25 -13.98
C GLU A 79 -0.44 -5.94 -14.97
N ALA A 80 -1.20 -6.94 -14.52
CA ALA A 80 -2.16 -7.68 -15.32
C ALA A 80 -3.52 -6.97 -15.49
N LEU A 81 -3.73 -5.79 -14.88
CA LEU A 81 -4.96 -5.03 -15.05
C LEU A 81 -5.13 -4.60 -16.52
N PRO A 82 -6.34 -4.72 -17.10
CA PRO A 82 -6.59 -4.33 -18.49
C PRO A 82 -6.39 -2.83 -18.70
N ASP A 83 -6.83 -2.03 -17.72
CA ASP A 83 -6.60 -0.59 -17.68
C ASP A 83 -5.46 -0.31 -16.71
N ARG A 84 -4.37 0.28 -17.23
CA ARG A 84 -3.22 0.63 -16.42
C ARG A 84 -3.58 1.74 -15.43
N PRO A 85 -3.36 1.54 -14.11
CA PRO A 85 -3.55 2.60 -13.12
C PRO A 85 -2.61 3.78 -13.36
N ALA A 86 -3.04 4.99 -12.97
CA ALA A 86 -2.25 6.21 -13.14
C ALA A 86 -1.01 6.23 -12.22
N PHE A 87 -1.15 5.75 -10.99
CA PHE A 87 -0.10 5.68 -9.97
C PHE A 87 -0.46 4.64 -8.90
N MET A 88 0.47 4.46 -7.96
CA MET A 88 0.31 3.63 -6.78
C MET A 88 0.47 4.46 -5.51
N ILE A 89 -0.28 4.11 -4.47
CA ILE A 89 -0.03 4.54 -3.10
C ILE A 89 0.36 3.35 -2.22
N HIS A 90 1.29 3.54 -1.28
CA HIS A 90 1.58 2.60 -0.20
C HIS A 90 1.29 3.25 1.16
N THR A 91 0.35 2.69 1.92
CA THR A 91 -0.23 3.34 3.11
C THR A 91 0.41 2.90 4.43
N GLY A 92 1.74 2.82 4.48
CA GLY A 92 2.49 2.49 5.70
C GLY A 92 2.87 1.02 5.84
N ASP A 93 3.72 0.75 6.84
CA ASP A 93 4.32 -0.55 7.18
C ASP A 93 4.91 -1.27 5.97
N ILE A 94 5.74 -0.52 5.24
CA ILE A 94 6.50 -1.02 4.10
C ILE A 94 7.52 -2.06 4.57
N SER A 95 8.25 -1.73 5.62
CA SER A 95 9.26 -2.57 6.24
C SER A 95 8.72 -3.22 7.51
N HIS A 96 9.37 -4.28 7.98
CA HIS A 96 9.03 -4.88 9.27
C HIS A 96 9.88 -4.31 10.41
N LEU A 97 11.13 -3.92 10.15
CA LEU A 97 12.11 -3.51 11.17
C LEU A 97 12.86 -2.23 10.77
N SER A 98 12.29 -1.39 9.88
CA SER A 98 12.95 -0.17 9.38
C SER A 98 14.34 -0.37 8.76
N LYS A 99 14.69 -1.59 8.34
CA LYS A 99 16.03 -1.89 7.83
C LYS A 99 16.19 -1.36 6.40
N PRO A 100 17.33 -0.71 6.06
CA PRO A 100 17.61 -0.24 4.70
C PRO A 100 17.30 -1.26 3.59
N ALA A 101 17.77 -2.50 3.76
CA ALA A 101 17.55 -3.57 2.77
C ALA A 101 16.06 -3.95 2.57
N GLN A 102 15.22 -3.80 3.60
CA GLN A 102 13.78 -4.07 3.49
C GLN A 102 13.10 -3.01 2.63
N PHE A 103 13.47 -1.74 2.81
CA PHE A 103 13.00 -0.65 1.96
C PHE A 103 13.55 -0.76 0.52
N ASP A 104 14.83 -1.09 0.35
CA ASP A 104 15.43 -1.29 -0.98
C ASP A 104 14.69 -2.38 -1.76
N THR A 105 14.37 -3.49 -1.09
CA THR A 105 13.58 -4.58 -1.68
C THR A 105 12.21 -4.09 -2.14
N CYS A 106 11.49 -3.35 -1.28
CA CYS A 106 10.18 -2.82 -1.65
C CYS A 106 10.27 -1.83 -2.83
N GLN A 107 11.24 -0.91 -2.81
CA GLN A 107 11.46 0.05 -3.89
C GLN A 107 11.75 -0.65 -5.22
N GLN A 108 12.58 -1.69 -5.20
CA GLN A 108 12.89 -2.50 -6.39
C GLN A 108 11.62 -3.19 -6.92
N LEU A 109 10.84 -3.83 -6.05
CA LEU A 109 9.60 -4.52 -6.43
C LEU A 109 8.57 -3.54 -7.00
N MET A 110 8.26 -2.44 -6.31
CA MET A 110 7.32 -1.43 -6.82
C MET A 110 7.76 -0.86 -8.17
N GLY A 111 9.08 -0.70 -8.36
CA GLY A 111 9.68 -0.23 -9.60
C GLY A 111 9.38 -1.12 -10.83
N THR A 112 9.09 -2.41 -10.63
CA THR A 112 8.74 -3.33 -11.73
C THR A 112 7.49 -2.88 -12.48
N THR A 113 6.49 -2.37 -11.75
CA THR A 113 5.22 -1.88 -12.30
C THR A 113 5.35 -0.62 -13.16
N ARG A 114 6.50 0.07 -13.05
CA ARG A 114 6.75 1.39 -13.66
C ARG A 114 5.69 2.44 -13.32
N LEU A 115 4.93 2.24 -12.25
CA LEU A 115 4.04 3.26 -11.69
C LEU A 115 4.83 4.18 -10.77
N THR A 116 4.47 5.47 -10.78
CA THR A 116 4.90 6.35 -9.69
C THR A 116 4.29 5.85 -8.39
N ALA A 117 5.11 5.62 -7.37
CA ALA A 117 4.66 5.22 -6.04
C ALA A 117 4.73 6.42 -5.09
N TYR A 118 3.61 6.69 -4.42
CA TYR A 118 3.49 7.68 -3.35
C TYR A 118 3.32 6.94 -2.03
N THR A 119 4.18 7.17 -1.05
CA THR A 119 4.13 6.39 0.19
C THR A 119 3.99 7.29 1.41
N VAL A 120 3.32 6.78 2.44
CA VAL A 120 3.39 7.29 3.81
C VAL A 120 4.02 6.21 4.71
N PRO A 121 4.76 6.59 5.77
CA PRO A 121 5.32 5.60 6.69
C PRO A 121 4.25 5.07 7.65
N GLY A 122 4.39 3.80 8.05
CA GLY A 122 3.71 3.25 9.22
C GLY A 122 4.66 3.17 10.43
N GLU A 123 4.18 2.64 11.56
CA GLU A 123 4.97 2.57 12.79
C GLU A 123 6.21 1.68 12.62
N HIS A 124 6.14 0.64 11.78
CA HIS A 124 7.26 -0.25 11.53
C HIS A 124 8.34 0.36 10.61
N ASP A 125 8.05 1.51 9.99
CA ASP A 125 8.95 2.22 9.07
C ASP A 125 9.83 3.28 9.75
N ILE A 126 9.56 3.58 11.02
CA ILE A 126 10.23 4.62 11.80
C ILE A 126 10.91 4.11 13.08
N LEU A 127 11.05 2.79 13.23
CA LEU A 127 11.63 2.15 14.42
C LEU A 127 13.11 2.50 14.62
N GLU A 128 13.80 2.85 13.54
CA GLU A 128 15.24 3.12 13.53
C GLU A 128 15.52 4.52 12.98
N GLU A 129 16.56 5.16 13.52
CA GLU A 129 17.10 6.43 13.03
C GLU A 129 16.07 7.57 12.90
N ASP A 130 15.03 7.59 13.75
CA ASP A 130 13.93 8.56 13.69
C ASP A 130 13.28 8.64 12.29
N GLY A 131 13.14 7.51 11.59
CA GLY A 131 12.52 7.45 10.27
C GLY A 131 13.39 7.97 9.11
N LYS A 132 14.67 8.30 9.34
CA LYS A 132 15.58 8.79 8.28
C LYS A 132 15.73 7.80 7.13
N SER A 133 15.81 6.51 7.41
CA SER A 133 15.94 5.47 6.38
C SER A 133 14.75 5.46 5.40
N TYR A 134 13.54 5.69 5.92
CA TYR A 134 12.33 5.88 5.12
C TYR A 134 12.39 7.19 4.32
N LEU A 135 12.65 8.33 4.98
CA LEU A 135 12.66 9.65 4.34
C LEU A 135 13.69 9.75 3.21
N ASN A 136 14.87 9.17 3.38
CA ASN A 136 15.92 9.15 2.36
C ASN A 136 15.48 8.47 1.05
N ARG A 137 14.57 7.49 1.13
CA ARG A 137 14.09 6.72 -0.03
C ARG A 137 12.80 7.29 -0.60
N PHE A 138 11.86 7.63 0.28
CA PHE A 138 10.48 7.92 -0.10
C PHE A 138 10.04 9.35 0.23
N GLY A 139 10.79 10.09 1.05
CA GLY A 139 10.46 11.45 1.48
C GLY A 139 10.85 12.56 0.49
N LYS A 140 11.28 12.24 -0.73
CA LYS A 140 11.70 13.25 -1.71
C LYS A 140 10.52 14.16 -2.07
N GLY A 141 10.65 15.46 -1.78
CA GLY A 141 9.61 16.46 -2.03
C GLY A 141 8.56 16.56 -0.91
N ALA A 142 8.68 15.73 0.13
CA ALA A 142 7.88 15.85 1.33
C ALA A 142 8.38 16.98 2.25
N LYS A 143 7.55 17.36 3.21
CA LYS A 143 7.76 18.43 4.17
C LYS A 143 7.78 17.87 5.59
N GLY A 144 8.55 18.50 6.47
CA GLY A 144 8.69 18.08 7.88
C GLY A 144 9.03 16.60 8.00
N ASP A 145 8.22 15.87 8.76
CA ASP A 145 8.38 14.43 9.02
C ASP A 145 7.93 13.52 7.86
N GLY A 146 7.65 14.08 6.68
CA GLY A 146 7.38 13.30 5.46
C GLY A 146 5.98 13.47 4.86
N TRP A 147 5.22 14.51 5.23
CA TRP A 147 3.92 14.78 4.61
C TRP A 147 4.05 15.50 3.27
N TYR A 148 3.09 15.30 2.37
CA TYR A 148 3.07 15.93 1.05
C TYR A 148 1.65 15.96 0.47
N SER A 149 1.48 16.65 -0.66
CA SER A 149 0.26 16.60 -1.45
C SER A 149 0.55 16.71 -2.94
N PHE A 150 -0.38 16.25 -3.76
CA PHE A 150 -0.29 16.28 -5.22
C PHE A 150 -1.69 16.19 -5.84
N ASP A 151 -1.81 16.60 -7.10
CA ASP A 151 -3.05 16.50 -7.86
C ASP A 151 -2.95 15.40 -8.92
N ALA A 152 -3.99 14.60 -9.06
CA ALA A 152 -4.08 13.58 -10.10
C ALA A 152 -5.55 13.34 -10.50
N GLY A 153 -5.82 13.31 -11.80
CA GLY A 153 -7.17 12.98 -12.31
C GLY A 153 -8.28 13.93 -11.82
N GLY A 154 -7.95 15.18 -11.49
CA GLY A 154 -8.90 16.15 -10.94
C GLY A 154 -9.19 15.98 -9.45
N VAL A 155 -8.43 15.15 -8.73
CA VAL A 155 -8.52 14.94 -7.28
C VAL A 155 -7.22 15.40 -6.61
N HIS A 156 -7.36 16.07 -5.47
CA HIS A 156 -6.24 16.45 -4.61
C HIS A 156 -5.96 15.36 -3.59
N PHE A 157 -4.74 14.84 -3.56
CA PHE A 157 -4.28 13.81 -2.63
C PHE A 157 -3.38 14.44 -1.56
N VAL A 158 -3.56 14.02 -0.31
CA VAL A 158 -2.75 14.46 0.83
C VAL A 158 -2.21 13.23 1.56
N GLY A 159 -0.89 13.09 1.60
CA GLY A 159 -0.19 12.08 2.40
C GLY A 159 0.18 12.66 3.76
N LEU A 160 -0.42 12.12 4.83
CA LEU A 160 -0.19 12.56 6.20
C LEU A 160 0.63 11.52 6.96
N VAL A 161 1.45 11.99 7.90
CA VAL A 161 2.27 11.17 8.79
C VAL A 161 1.67 11.23 10.19
N ASN A 162 1.27 10.09 10.73
CA ASN A 162 0.61 9.96 12.03
C ASN A 162 1.39 9.08 13.03
N VAL A 163 2.63 8.71 12.69
CA VAL A 163 3.44 7.75 13.45
C VAL A 163 4.61 8.38 14.19
N VAL A 164 4.88 9.67 13.98
CA VAL A 164 5.96 10.39 14.67
C VAL A 164 5.48 11.06 15.95
N ASN A 165 6.38 11.23 16.93
CA ASN A 165 6.13 11.87 18.22
C ASN A 165 4.98 11.22 19.05
N LEU A 166 4.90 9.88 19.01
CA LEU A 166 3.95 9.07 19.77
C LEU A 166 4.35 8.90 21.25
#